data_AF-A1DYQ4-F1
#
_entry.id   AF-A1DYQ4-F1
#
_cell.length_a   1.000
_cell.length_b   1.000
_cell.length_c   1.000
_cell.angle_alpha   90.00
_cell.angle_beta   90.00
_cell.angle_gamma   90.00
#
_symmetry.space_group_name_H-M   'P 1'
#
loop_
_entity.id
_entity.type
_entity.pdbx_description
1 polymer ?
#
loop_
_entity_poly.entity_id
_entity_poly.type
_entity_poly.pdbx_seq_one_letter_code
_entity_poly.pdbx_strand_id
1 'polypeptide(L)'
;STHYYDALPTEGNEHGQAFRDLHLEQELLEEAQKLGLGAQFGGKYFAHDIRVIRLPRHGASCPVGMGVSCSADRNIKAKINREGIWIEKLEHNPGQYIPPALHQAGEGDAVKVDLNRPMKEILAQLSQYPVSTRLSLTGTIIVGR
;
A
#
# COMPACT_ATOMS: atom_id res chain seq x y z
N SER A 1 -8.21 -6.20 -4.38
CA SER A 1 -7.69 -4.86 -4.03
C SER A 1 -8.66 -4.08 -3.15
N THR A 2 -9.97 -4.04 -3.42
CA THR A 2 -10.97 -3.31 -2.60
C THR A 2 -11.64 -4.15 -1.51
N HIS A 3 -11.11 -5.35 -1.23
CA HIS A 3 -11.68 -6.33 -0.27
C HIS A 3 -13.18 -6.65 -0.46
N TYR A 4 -13.75 -6.37 -1.65
CA TYR A 4 -15.18 -6.57 -1.91
C TYR A 4 -15.60 -8.05 -1.80
N TYR A 5 -14.71 -8.96 -2.17
CA TYR A 5 -14.94 -10.41 -2.23
C TYR A 5 -14.50 -11.17 -0.98
N ASP A 6 -14.25 -10.48 0.13
CA ASP A 6 -13.77 -11.12 1.35
C ASP A 6 -14.72 -12.19 1.89
N ALA A 7 -16.01 -12.11 1.57
CA ALA A 7 -17.05 -13.06 1.98
C ALA A 7 -17.33 -14.19 0.96
N LEU A 8 -16.50 -14.37 -0.09
CA LEU A 8 -16.63 -15.54 -0.96
C LEU A 8 -16.36 -16.86 -0.19
N PRO A 9 -16.87 -18.00 -0.67
CA PRO A 9 -16.45 -19.31 -0.18
C PRO A 9 -14.94 -19.48 -0.21
N THR A 10 -14.40 -20.32 0.65
CA THR A 10 -12.95 -20.59 0.74
C THR A 10 -12.53 -21.90 0.06
N GLU A 11 -13.48 -22.55 -0.62
CA GLU A 11 -13.25 -23.80 -1.35
C GLU A 11 -14.07 -23.80 -2.66
N GLY A 12 -13.56 -24.51 -3.67
CA GLY A 12 -14.27 -24.70 -4.93
C GLY A 12 -15.41 -25.72 -4.82
N ASN A 13 -16.20 -25.83 -5.88
CA ASN A 13 -17.21 -26.88 -6.04
C ASN A 13 -17.22 -27.41 -7.47
N GLU A 14 -17.98 -28.48 -7.72
CA GLU A 14 -18.10 -29.12 -9.03
C GLU A 14 -18.73 -28.24 -10.12
N HIS A 15 -19.44 -27.18 -9.72
CA HIS A 15 -20.08 -26.23 -10.63
C HIS A 15 -19.17 -25.06 -11.04
N GLY A 16 -17.93 -25.04 -10.56
CA GLY A 16 -16.96 -24.00 -10.90
C GLY A 16 -17.20 -22.66 -10.19
N GLN A 17 -17.67 -22.68 -8.94
CA GLN A 17 -17.80 -21.45 -8.15
C GLN A 17 -16.45 -20.74 -7.95
N ALA A 18 -16.50 -19.41 -7.89
CA ALA A 18 -15.36 -18.62 -7.45
C ALA A 18 -15.12 -18.84 -5.95
N PHE A 19 -13.85 -18.88 -5.53
CA PHE A 19 -13.50 -19.01 -4.12
C PHE A 19 -12.22 -18.26 -3.77
N ARG A 20 -12.07 -17.91 -2.49
CA ARG A 20 -10.86 -17.34 -1.91
C ARG A 20 -9.89 -18.43 -1.46
N ASP A 21 -8.67 -18.36 -1.97
CA ASP A 21 -7.60 -19.33 -1.65
C ASP A 21 -6.75 -18.79 -0.50
N LEU A 22 -7.17 -19.07 0.74
CA LEU A 22 -6.52 -18.56 1.95
C LEU A 22 -5.09 -19.07 2.13
N HIS A 23 -4.80 -20.27 1.63
CA HIS A 23 -3.45 -20.83 1.70
C HIS A 23 -2.49 -20.03 0.82
N LEU A 24 -2.87 -19.80 -0.44
CA LEU A 24 -2.03 -19.00 -1.35
C LEU A 24 -1.97 -17.52 -0.95
N GLU A 25 -3.02 -16.97 -0.32
CA GLU A 25 -2.96 -15.63 0.29
C GLU A 25 -1.82 -15.53 1.33
N GLN A 26 -1.71 -16.54 2.21
CA GLN A 26 -0.67 -16.58 3.24
C GLN A 26 0.73 -16.78 2.65
N GLU A 27 0.91 -17.74 1.73
CA GLU A 27 2.20 -17.98 1.08
C GLU A 27 2.72 -16.72 0.37
N LEU A 28 1.86 -16.06 -0.41
CA LEU A 28 2.25 -14.86 -1.12
C LEU A 28 2.57 -13.69 -0.17
N LEU A 29 1.89 -13.61 0.99
CA LEU A 29 2.17 -12.57 1.98
C LEU A 29 3.53 -12.79 2.63
N GLU A 30 3.88 -14.03 2.91
CA GLU A 30 5.21 -14.38 3.42
C GLU A 30 6.30 -14.08 2.40
N GLU A 31 6.09 -14.40 1.12
CA GLU A 31 7.02 -14.07 0.05
C GLU A 31 7.16 -12.55 -0.13
N ALA A 32 6.04 -11.81 -0.10
CA ALA A 32 6.06 -10.34 -0.15
C ALA A 32 6.90 -9.74 0.99
N GLN A 33 6.84 -10.32 2.19
CA GLN A 33 7.63 -9.89 3.35
C GLN A 33 9.13 -10.18 3.20
N LYS A 34 9.51 -11.19 2.41
CA LYS A 34 10.92 -11.56 2.15
C LYS A 34 11.57 -10.71 1.06
N LEU A 35 10.80 -9.94 0.28
CA LEU A 35 11.34 -9.09 -0.81
C LEU A 35 12.31 -8.01 -0.32
N GLY A 36 12.25 -7.63 0.96
CA GLY A 36 13.11 -6.60 1.54
C GLY A 36 12.81 -5.17 1.10
N LEU A 37 11.82 -4.95 0.23
CA LEU A 37 11.38 -3.63 -0.25
C LEU A 37 10.62 -2.82 0.81
N GLY A 38 9.90 -3.52 1.70
CA GLY A 38 9.13 -2.93 2.79
C GLY A 38 8.17 -1.81 2.37
N ALA A 39 7.89 -0.93 3.33
CA ALA A 39 7.04 0.24 3.10
C ALA A 39 7.87 1.36 2.46
N GLN A 40 8.01 1.29 1.13
CA GLN A 40 8.73 2.24 0.26
C GLN A 40 10.27 2.23 0.38
N PHE A 41 10.82 2.26 1.60
CA PHE A 41 12.26 2.44 1.85
C PHE A 41 12.93 1.25 2.54
N GLY A 42 12.60 0.03 2.10
CA GLY A 42 13.15 -1.20 2.65
C GLY A 42 12.38 -1.75 3.85
N GLY A 43 12.54 -3.04 4.10
CA GLY A 43 11.96 -3.73 5.27
C GLY A 43 10.90 -4.77 4.91
N LYS A 44 9.97 -4.99 5.86
CA LYS A 44 9.01 -6.11 5.82
C LYS A 44 7.69 -5.79 5.12
N TYR A 45 7.14 -4.60 5.35
CA TYR A 45 5.75 -4.28 5.02
C TYR A 45 5.57 -3.83 3.56
N PHE A 46 5.86 -4.71 2.61
CA PHE A 46 5.60 -4.47 1.19
C PHE A 46 4.11 -4.54 0.85
N ALA A 47 3.38 -5.43 1.52
CA ALA A 47 1.93 -5.57 1.43
C ALA A 47 1.32 -5.57 2.84
N HIS A 48 0.14 -4.97 3.00
CA HIS A 48 -0.65 -5.08 4.22
C HIS A 48 -1.24 -6.49 4.34
N ASP A 49 -1.86 -6.96 3.26
CA ASP A 49 -2.43 -8.29 3.11
C ASP A 49 -2.52 -8.66 1.62
N ILE A 50 -2.97 -9.89 1.34
CA ILE A 50 -3.19 -10.40 -0.01
C ILE A 50 -4.60 -10.99 -0.11
N ARG A 51 -5.19 -10.90 -1.30
CA ARG A 51 -6.43 -11.59 -1.67
C ARG A 51 -6.21 -12.39 -2.94
N VAL A 52 -6.53 -13.67 -2.91
CA VAL A 52 -6.41 -14.57 -4.07
C VAL A 52 -7.77 -15.17 -4.36
N ILE A 53 -8.30 -14.86 -5.54
CA ILE A 53 -9.58 -15.39 -6.01
C ILE A 53 -9.31 -16.37 -7.14
N ARG A 54 -9.76 -17.60 -6.97
CA ARG A 54 -9.72 -18.64 -8.00
C ARG A 54 -11.03 -18.60 -8.77
N LEU A 55 -10.93 -18.61 -10.10
CA LEU A 55 -12.07 -18.60 -11.02
C LEU A 55 -12.01 -19.84 -11.93
N PRO A 56 -13.17 -20.32 -12.42
CA PRO A 56 -13.19 -21.32 -13.48
C PRO A 56 -12.56 -20.74 -14.75
N ARG A 57 -12.08 -21.63 -15.62
CA ARG A 57 -11.42 -21.26 -16.87
C ARG A 57 -11.72 -22.29 -17.95
N HIS A 58 -11.67 -21.85 -19.20
CA HIS A 58 -11.60 -22.77 -20.33
C HIS A 58 -10.32 -23.63 -20.25
N GLY A 59 -10.39 -24.89 -20.67
CA GLY A 59 -9.25 -25.84 -20.56
C GLY A 59 -7.95 -25.32 -21.18
N ALA A 60 -8.07 -24.59 -22.29
CA ALA A 60 -6.96 -23.99 -23.04
C ALA A 60 -6.57 -22.56 -22.60
N SER A 61 -7.05 -22.07 -21.45
CA SER A 61 -6.80 -20.70 -21.00
C SER A 61 -6.50 -20.66 -19.51
N CYS A 62 -5.65 -19.72 -19.08
CA CYS A 62 -5.36 -19.47 -17.66
C CYS A 62 -5.00 -17.98 -17.44
N PRO A 63 -5.98 -17.05 -17.53
CA PRO A 63 -5.71 -15.64 -17.29
C PRO A 63 -5.36 -15.39 -15.81
N VAL A 64 -4.38 -14.51 -15.57
CA VAL A 64 -3.97 -14.09 -14.23
C VAL A 64 -4.00 -12.56 -14.16
N GLY A 65 -4.70 -12.03 -13.17
CA GLY A 65 -4.76 -10.60 -12.88
C GLY A 65 -4.08 -10.31 -11.55
N MET A 66 -3.24 -9.27 -11.52
CA MET A 66 -2.61 -8.77 -10.30
C MET A 66 -2.81 -7.26 -10.22
N GLY A 67 -3.16 -6.77 -9.04
CA GLY A 67 -3.38 -5.35 -8.82
C GLY A 67 -3.36 -5.01 -7.34
N VAL A 68 -3.16 -3.74 -7.03
CA VAL A 68 -3.03 -3.23 -5.66
C VAL A 68 -4.08 -2.17 -5.37
N SER A 69 -4.44 -2.03 -4.10
CA SER A 69 -4.91 -0.73 -3.59
C SER A 69 -3.70 -0.06 -2.95
N CYS A 70 -3.46 1.21 -3.27
CA CYS A 70 -2.30 1.93 -2.74
C CYS A 70 -2.60 2.47 -1.33
N SER A 71 -1.66 3.21 -0.72
CA SER A 71 -1.89 3.87 0.57
C SER A 71 -3.11 4.80 0.58
N ALA A 72 -3.54 5.26 -0.60
CA ALA A 72 -4.81 5.97 -0.77
C ALA A 72 -5.96 4.99 -1.08
N ASP A 73 -6.15 3.99 -0.21
CA ASP A 73 -7.22 2.99 -0.31
C ASP A 73 -8.59 3.65 -0.04
N ARG A 74 -9.35 3.86 -1.12
CA ARG A 74 -10.54 4.72 -1.13
C ARG A 74 -11.69 4.05 -1.86
N ASN A 75 -12.43 3.25 -1.11
CA ASN A 75 -13.66 2.61 -1.56
C ASN A 75 -14.77 2.84 -0.51
N ILE A 76 -16.03 2.85 -0.93
CA ILE A 76 -17.18 3.02 -0.03
C ILE A 76 -18.39 2.25 -0.57
N LYS A 77 -18.96 1.37 0.24
CA LYS A 77 -20.19 0.66 -0.10
C LYS A 77 -21.40 1.54 0.22
N ALA A 78 -22.45 1.40 -0.57
CA ALA A 78 -23.72 2.06 -0.31
C ALA A 78 -24.87 1.13 -0.72
N LYS A 79 -26.05 1.34 -0.13
CA LYS A 79 -27.28 0.66 -0.53
C LYS A 79 -28.48 1.58 -0.37
N ILE A 80 -29.47 1.40 -1.22
CA ILE A 80 -30.78 2.04 -1.11
C ILE A 80 -31.80 0.92 -0.96
N ASN A 81 -32.69 1.04 0.01
CA ASN A 81 -33.80 0.11 0.21
C ASN A 81 -35.05 0.87 0.67
N ARG A 82 -36.14 0.15 0.95
CA ARG A 82 -37.41 0.73 1.42
C ARG A 82 -37.30 1.56 2.72
N GLU A 83 -36.19 1.43 3.45
CA GLU A 83 -35.94 2.12 4.73
C GLU A 83 -35.10 3.40 4.55
N GLY A 84 -34.47 3.60 3.39
CA GLY A 84 -33.71 4.82 3.08
C GLY A 84 -32.39 4.58 2.33
N ILE A 85 -31.46 5.51 2.52
CA ILE A 85 -30.14 5.53 1.90
C ILE A 85 -29.10 5.21 2.98
N TRP A 86 -28.24 4.24 2.70
CA TRP A 86 -27.18 3.79 3.59
C TRP A 86 -25.83 3.94 2.89
N ILE A 87 -24.85 4.42 3.65
CA ILE A 87 -23.47 4.53 3.23
C ILE A 87 -22.57 3.86 4.28
N GLU A 88 -21.53 3.18 3.82
CA GLU A 88 -20.54 2.54 4.69
C GLU A 88 -19.89 3.57 5.60
N LYS A 89 -19.81 3.22 6.88
CA LYS A 89 -19.18 4.06 7.89
C LYS A 89 -17.68 3.84 7.84
N LEU A 90 -16.95 4.91 7.54
CA LEU A 90 -15.49 4.95 7.66
C LEU A 90 -15.08 5.47 9.05
N GLU A 91 -13.79 5.35 9.37
CA GLU A 91 -13.24 5.93 10.60
C GLU A 91 -13.22 7.48 10.50
N HIS A 92 -13.68 8.15 11.56
CA HIS A 92 -13.69 9.62 11.67
C HIS A 92 -12.63 10.17 12.63
N ASN A 93 -12.00 9.33 13.45
CA ASN A 93 -10.92 9.66 14.37
C ASN A 93 -9.66 8.80 14.07
N PRO A 94 -9.03 8.95 12.89
CA PRO A 94 -7.88 8.12 12.52
C PRO A 94 -6.65 8.33 13.41
N GLY A 95 -6.56 9.47 14.12
CA GLY A 95 -5.44 9.77 15.02
C GLY A 95 -5.29 8.75 16.17
N GLN A 96 -6.36 8.05 16.54
CA GLN A 96 -6.31 7.01 17.58
C GLN A 96 -5.42 5.81 17.21
N TYR A 97 -5.15 5.60 15.91
CA TYR A 97 -4.28 4.52 15.43
C TYR A 97 -2.80 4.90 15.45
N ILE A 98 -2.47 6.16 15.75
CA ILE A 98 -1.08 6.59 15.90
C ILE A 98 -0.61 6.10 17.28
N PRO A 99 0.47 5.30 17.36
CA PRO A 99 1.04 4.92 18.65
C PRO A 99 1.44 6.16 19.47
N PRO A 100 1.19 6.20 20.79
CA PRO A 100 1.51 7.36 21.62
C PRO A 100 2.98 7.81 21.54
N ALA A 101 3.90 6.85 21.39
CA ALA A 101 5.33 7.12 21.23
C ALA A 101 5.67 7.92 19.95
N LEU A 102 4.80 7.89 18.93
CA LEU A 102 5.01 8.57 17.66
C LEU A 102 4.36 9.95 17.60
N HIS A 103 3.57 10.35 18.60
CA HIS A 103 2.91 11.66 18.63
C HIS A 103 3.91 12.83 18.62
N GLN A 104 5.13 12.61 19.12
CA GLN A 104 6.18 13.63 19.22
C GLN A 104 7.51 13.18 18.64
N ALA A 105 7.53 12.18 17.75
CA ALA A 105 8.78 11.59 17.24
C ALA A 105 9.67 12.58 16.45
N GLY A 106 9.13 13.75 16.05
CA GLY A 106 9.84 14.75 15.25
C GLY A 106 10.28 14.20 13.89
N GLU A 107 11.15 14.94 13.19
CA GLU A 107 11.66 14.52 11.89
C GLU A 107 12.82 13.51 12.00
N GLY A 108 13.41 13.34 13.20
CA GLY A 108 14.62 12.55 13.45
C GLY A 108 15.87 13.11 12.74
N ASP A 109 16.96 12.33 12.71
CA ASP A 109 18.22 12.75 12.06
C ASP A 109 18.13 12.69 10.53
N ALA A 110 18.31 13.84 9.88
CA ALA A 110 18.35 13.97 8.43
C ALA A 110 19.39 15.03 8.03
N VAL A 111 20.06 14.83 6.91
CA VAL A 111 20.99 15.82 6.36
C VAL A 111 20.19 16.99 5.80
N LYS A 112 20.40 18.19 6.33
CA LYS A 112 19.76 19.41 5.84
C LYS A 112 20.43 19.89 4.55
N VAL A 113 19.63 20.12 3.51
CA VAL A 113 20.10 20.60 2.21
C VAL A 113 19.32 21.85 1.84
N ASP A 114 20.02 22.98 1.78
CA ASP A 114 19.47 24.23 1.23
C ASP A 114 19.60 24.24 -0.30
N LEU A 115 18.45 24.35 -0.96
CA LEU A 115 18.26 24.37 -2.41
C LEU A 115 18.36 25.78 -3.01
N ASN A 116 18.40 26.85 -2.20
CA ASN A 116 18.55 28.23 -2.66
C ASN A 116 20.02 28.63 -2.88
N ARG A 117 20.87 27.66 -3.22
CA ARG A 117 22.30 27.83 -3.55
C ARG A 117 22.57 27.51 -5.02
N PRO A 118 23.72 27.92 -5.58
CA PRO A 118 24.11 27.49 -6.92
C PRO A 118 24.09 25.96 -7.08
N MET A 119 23.56 25.46 -8.19
CA MET A 119 23.39 24.02 -8.45
C MET A 119 24.68 23.21 -8.23
N LYS A 120 25.84 23.79 -8.58
CA LYS A 120 27.15 23.16 -8.38
C LYS A 120 27.45 22.87 -6.90
N GLU A 121 27.02 23.74 -5.98
CA GLU A 121 27.22 23.56 -4.54
C GLU A 121 26.27 22.51 -3.97
N ILE A 122 25.00 22.50 -4.43
CA ILE A 122 24.02 21.49 -4.03
C ILE A 122 24.53 20.09 -4.42
N LEU A 123 24.97 19.91 -5.66
CA LEU A 123 25.54 18.64 -6.15
C LEU A 123 26.77 18.24 -5.34
N ALA A 124 27.70 19.17 -5.07
CA ALA A 124 28.89 18.90 -4.28
C ALA A 124 28.58 18.47 -2.84
N GLN A 125 27.49 18.95 -2.24
CA GLN A 125 27.03 18.45 -0.94
C GLN A 125 26.43 17.05 -1.06
N LEU A 126 25.53 16.82 -2.02
CA LEU A 126 24.84 15.53 -2.18
C LEU A 126 25.83 14.39 -2.49
N SER A 127 26.89 14.65 -3.26
CA SER A 127 27.93 13.67 -3.58
C SER A 127 28.77 13.19 -2.39
N GLN A 128 28.65 13.81 -1.21
CA GLN A 128 29.34 13.38 0.01
C GLN A 128 28.66 12.19 0.70
N TYR A 129 27.41 11.87 0.32
CA TYR A 129 26.60 10.89 1.02
C TYR A 129 26.27 9.69 0.11
N PRO A 130 26.23 8.46 0.65
CA PRO A 130 25.80 7.29 -0.10
C PRO A 130 24.29 7.30 -0.34
N VAL A 131 23.83 6.43 -1.25
CA VAL A 131 22.40 6.17 -1.47
C VAL A 131 21.70 5.75 -0.18
N SER A 132 20.39 6.00 -0.11
CA SER A 132 19.53 5.77 1.08
C SER A 132 19.77 6.70 2.27
N THR A 133 20.67 7.67 2.16
CA THR A 133 20.81 8.75 3.16
C THR A 133 19.55 9.62 3.18
N ARG A 134 18.94 9.79 4.36
CA ARG A 134 17.75 10.63 4.54
C ARG A 134 18.11 12.12 4.50
N LEU A 135 17.39 12.89 3.69
CA LEU A 135 17.60 14.33 3.52
C LEU A 135 16.37 15.12 3.99
N SER A 136 16.59 16.33 4.48
CA SER A 136 15.57 17.35 4.71
C SER A 136 15.89 18.56 3.83
N LEU A 137 15.01 18.80 2.85
CA LEU A 137 15.24 19.79 1.80
C LEU A 137 14.54 21.11 2.16
N THR A 138 15.20 22.24 1.94
CA THR A 138 14.60 23.57 2.11
C THR A 138 14.97 24.44 0.92
N GLY A 139 13.99 25.13 0.32
CA GLY A 139 14.21 26.08 -0.77
C GLY A 139 13.29 25.85 -1.96
N THR A 140 13.66 26.40 -3.11
CA THR A 140 12.81 26.41 -4.32
C THR A 140 12.90 25.08 -5.07
N ILE A 141 11.75 24.51 -5.43
CA ILE A 141 11.64 23.29 -6.26
C ILE A 141 10.79 23.62 -7.49
N ILE A 142 11.31 23.29 -8.67
CA ILE A 142 10.52 23.33 -9.91
C ILE A 142 9.75 22.03 -10.04
N VAL A 143 8.44 22.11 -10.25
CA VAL A 143 7.56 20.94 -10.38
C VAL A 143 7.06 20.83 -11.82
N GLY A 144 7.29 19.66 -12.44
CA GLY A 144 6.75 19.28 -13.74
C GLY A 144 6.56 17.76 -13.80
N ARG A 145 5.43 17.28 -14.32
CA ARG A 145 5.05 15.86 -14.39
C ARG A 145 4.08 15.60 -15.54
#